data_AF-A0A7C1UNP8-F1
#
_entry.id   AF-A0A7C1UNP8-F1
#
_cell.length_a   1.000
_cell.length_b   1.000
_cell.length_c   1.000
_cell.angle_alpha   90.00
_cell.angle_beta   90.00
_cell.angle_gamma   90.00
#
_symmetry.space_group_name_H-M   'P 1'
#
loop_
_entity.id
_entity.type
_entity.pdbx_description
1 polymer ?
#
loop_
_entity_poly.entity_id
_entity_poly.type
_entity_poly.pdbx_seq_one_letter_code
_entity_poly.pdbx_strand_id
1 'polypeptide(L)'
;MTNENIYELAILGGGPAGTAAGIYAARKKLKSVIIAEEFGGQSKVSVDIQNWIGTPSISGAKLASDLKTHLDTYAEGVLDIKEGSKVKSLVKNGEEFVITTDSGDEYRAKAVLISTGSRRRKLPAKGAAEFDGKGIVYCASCDAPLFQGMDVVVVGGGNAGFETASQLTEYATSIKLLEYGDSFKADKITVEKVLKHEKIEAMTNVEIQEVKGETM
;
A
#
# COMPACT_ATOMS: atom_id res chain seq x y z
N MET A 1 -24.66 23.87 -22.24
CA MET A 1 -23.28 23.35 -22.35
C MET A 1 -23.41 21.85 -22.52
N THR A 2 -22.96 21.32 -23.64
CA THR A 2 -23.21 19.94 -24.06
C THR A 2 -22.54 18.96 -23.10
N ASN A 3 -23.29 17.91 -22.71
CA ASN A 3 -22.94 16.82 -21.79
C ASN A 3 -21.78 15.91 -22.28
N GLU A 4 -20.93 16.37 -23.20
CA GLU A 4 -20.01 15.50 -23.95
C GLU A 4 -18.75 15.08 -23.18
N ASN A 5 -18.45 15.68 -22.02
CA ASN A 5 -17.21 15.41 -21.26
C ASN A 5 -17.44 14.82 -19.85
N ILE A 6 -18.62 14.29 -19.57
CA ILE A 6 -18.90 13.64 -18.28
C ILE A 6 -18.62 12.14 -18.40
N TYR A 7 -17.80 11.62 -17.49
CA TYR A 7 -17.54 10.20 -17.34
C TYR A 7 -18.65 9.52 -16.53
N GLU A 8 -18.92 8.27 -16.84
CA GLU A 8 -19.77 7.43 -15.99
C GLU A 8 -19.03 7.07 -14.70
N LEU A 9 -17.71 6.83 -14.81
CA LEU A 9 -16.84 6.48 -13.69
C LEU A 9 -15.48 7.18 -13.80
N ALA A 10 -15.06 7.83 -12.71
CA ALA A 10 -13.66 8.22 -12.52
C ALA A 10 -12.99 7.31 -11.48
N ILE A 11 -11.79 6.83 -11.81
CA ILE A 11 -10.96 5.97 -10.96
C ILE A 11 -9.74 6.78 -10.55
N LEU A 12 -9.53 6.96 -9.24
CA LEU A 12 -8.44 7.79 -8.71
C LEU A 12 -7.32 6.89 -8.18
N GLY A 13 -6.20 6.83 -8.88
CA GLY A 13 -5.02 6.04 -8.54
C GLY A 13 -4.73 4.89 -9.50
N GLY A 14 -3.45 4.67 -9.82
CA GLY A 14 -2.96 3.66 -10.77
C GLY A 14 -2.36 2.40 -10.14
N GLY A 15 -2.64 2.14 -8.86
CA GLY A 15 -2.25 0.90 -8.18
C GLY A 15 -3.10 -0.31 -8.61
N PRO A 16 -2.84 -1.51 -8.06
CA PRO A 16 -3.55 -2.74 -8.45
C PRO A 16 -5.09 -2.61 -8.41
N ALA A 17 -5.63 -1.92 -7.40
CA ALA A 17 -7.07 -1.70 -7.26
C ALA A 17 -7.63 -0.83 -8.40
N GLY A 18 -6.96 0.28 -8.73
CA GLY A 18 -7.40 1.18 -9.81
C GLY A 18 -7.27 0.55 -11.19
N THR A 19 -6.17 -0.16 -11.44
CA THR A 19 -5.97 -0.91 -12.68
C THR A 19 -7.03 -2.02 -12.85
N ALA A 20 -7.31 -2.79 -11.80
CA ALA A 20 -8.36 -3.80 -11.85
C ALA A 20 -9.73 -3.18 -12.16
N ALA A 21 -10.09 -2.08 -11.50
CA ALA A 21 -11.33 -1.36 -11.78
C ALA A 21 -11.40 -0.86 -13.22
N GLY A 22 -10.29 -0.31 -13.75
CA GLY A 22 -10.19 0.18 -15.13
C GLY A 22 -10.41 -0.93 -16.15
N ILE A 23 -9.79 -2.10 -15.95
CA ILE A 23 -10.00 -3.28 -16.80
C ILE A 23 -11.48 -3.68 -16.81
N TYR A 24 -12.12 -3.76 -15.64
CA TYR A 24 -13.54 -4.13 -15.55
C TYR A 24 -14.47 -3.09 -16.18
N ALA A 25 -14.21 -1.80 -15.95
CA ALA A 25 -14.98 -0.70 -16.53
C ALA A 25 -14.89 -0.70 -18.06
N ALA A 26 -13.67 -0.83 -18.59
CA ALA A 26 -13.41 -0.90 -20.02
C ALA A 26 -14.09 -2.11 -20.69
N ARG A 27 -14.01 -3.30 -20.07
CA ARG A 27 -14.70 -4.51 -20.54
C ARG A 27 -16.23 -4.40 -20.53
N LYS A 28 -16.78 -3.49 -19.73
CA LYS A 28 -18.22 -3.17 -19.71
C LYS A 28 -18.57 -1.96 -20.60
N LYS A 29 -17.59 -1.39 -21.31
CA LYS A 29 -17.73 -0.21 -22.17
C LYS A 29 -18.27 1.01 -21.44
N LEU A 30 -17.97 1.14 -20.14
CA LEU A 30 -18.29 2.34 -19.39
C LEU A 30 -17.35 3.46 -19.81
N LYS A 31 -17.88 4.62 -20.19
CA LYS A 31 -17.07 5.80 -20.48
C LYS A 31 -16.39 6.26 -19.19
N SER A 32 -15.10 5.94 -19.06
CA SER A 32 -14.38 6.07 -17.80
C SER A 32 -13.08 6.85 -17.93
N VAL A 33 -12.58 7.38 -16.82
CA VAL A 33 -11.24 7.96 -16.73
C VAL A 33 -10.49 7.37 -15.54
N ILE A 34 -9.21 7.05 -15.71
CA ILE A 34 -8.28 6.78 -14.62
C ILE A 34 -7.28 7.93 -14.50
N ILE A 35 -7.19 8.52 -13.31
CA ILE A 35 -6.27 9.63 -13.02
C ILE A 35 -5.26 9.12 -12.01
N ALA A 36 -3.99 9.10 -12.38
CA ALA A 36 -2.93 8.49 -11.59
C ALA A 36 -1.62 9.27 -11.68
N GLU A 37 -0.95 9.43 -10.54
CA GLU A 37 0.42 9.98 -10.48
C GLU A 37 1.39 9.02 -11.18
N GLU A 38 1.25 7.71 -10.93
CA GLU A 38 1.97 6.63 -11.60
C GLU A 38 1.16 5.32 -11.60
N PHE A 39 1.52 4.38 -12.47
CA PHE A 39 1.03 3.00 -12.44
C PHE A 39 1.89 2.06 -11.59
N GLY A 40 1.24 1.05 -11.01
CA GLY A 40 1.86 -0.03 -10.21
C GLY A 40 1.71 0.16 -8.70
N GLY A 41 1.66 1.40 -8.22
CA GLY A 41 1.49 1.71 -6.80
C GLY A 41 2.56 1.08 -5.90
N GLN A 42 2.20 0.74 -4.66
CA GLN A 42 3.16 0.18 -3.69
C GLN A 42 3.80 -1.15 -4.11
N SER A 43 3.14 -1.93 -4.97
CA SER A 43 3.69 -3.22 -5.40
C SER A 43 4.99 -3.06 -6.19
N LYS A 44 5.17 -1.94 -6.90
CA LYS A 44 6.31 -1.67 -7.79
C LYS A 44 7.68 -1.75 -7.10
N VAL A 45 7.75 -1.40 -5.82
CA VAL A 45 9.01 -1.40 -5.05
C VAL A 45 9.34 -2.74 -4.39
N SER A 46 8.47 -3.74 -4.50
CA SER A 46 8.71 -5.07 -3.94
C SER A 46 9.70 -5.84 -4.82
N VAL A 47 10.77 -6.36 -4.22
CA VAL A 47 11.79 -7.13 -4.96
C VAL A 47 11.22 -8.46 -5.46
N ASP A 48 10.50 -9.16 -4.57
CA ASP A 48 9.84 -10.43 -4.87
C ASP A 48 8.47 -10.47 -4.20
N ILE A 49 7.46 -10.96 -4.92
CA ILE A 49 6.08 -11.10 -4.47
C ILE A 49 5.69 -12.57 -4.65
N GLN A 50 5.47 -13.27 -3.54
CA GLN A 50 5.18 -14.70 -3.51
C GLN A 50 3.72 -15.03 -3.15
N ASN A 51 2.88 -14.00 -3.02
CA ASN A 51 1.49 -14.11 -2.58
C ASN A 51 0.48 -13.61 -3.63
N TRP A 52 0.89 -13.48 -4.89
CA TRP A 52 0.00 -13.18 -6.01
C TRP A 52 -0.58 -14.48 -6.59
N ILE A 53 -1.84 -14.76 -6.28
CA ILE A 53 -2.49 -16.01 -6.72
C ILE A 53 -2.45 -16.15 -8.25
N GLY A 54 -1.95 -17.29 -8.73
CA GLY A 54 -1.75 -17.58 -10.15
C GLY A 54 -0.33 -17.29 -10.65
N THR A 55 0.54 -16.66 -9.86
CA THR A 55 1.96 -16.46 -10.20
C THR A 55 2.82 -16.69 -8.96
N PRO A 56 3.50 -17.85 -8.84
CA PRO A 56 4.21 -18.24 -7.60
C PRO A 56 5.26 -17.24 -7.12
N SER A 57 5.96 -16.55 -8.03
CA SER A 57 6.89 -15.47 -7.74
C SER A 57 6.90 -14.47 -8.89
N ILE A 58 6.85 -13.18 -8.57
CA ILE A 58 6.88 -12.09 -9.54
C ILE A 58 7.53 -10.86 -8.89
N SER A 59 8.39 -10.16 -9.64
CA SER A 59 8.92 -8.89 -9.14
C SER A 59 7.85 -7.80 -9.17
N GLY A 60 7.94 -6.84 -8.25
CA GLY A 60 7.03 -5.69 -8.21
C GLY A 60 6.98 -4.91 -9.52
N ALA A 61 8.14 -4.71 -10.15
CA ALA A 61 8.27 -4.06 -11.45
C ALA A 61 7.53 -4.84 -12.56
N LYS A 62 7.67 -6.17 -12.58
CA LYS A 62 6.97 -7.00 -13.56
C LYS A 62 5.46 -6.98 -13.33
N LEU A 63 5.00 -7.10 -12.09
CA LEU A 63 3.56 -7.03 -11.77
C LEU A 63 2.97 -5.69 -12.21
N ALA A 64 3.65 -4.57 -11.95
CA ALA A 64 3.22 -3.25 -12.39
C ALA A 64 3.10 -3.15 -13.92
N SER A 65 4.09 -3.67 -14.65
CA SER A 65 4.06 -3.73 -16.12
C SER A 65 2.92 -4.60 -16.63
N ASP A 66 2.74 -5.80 -16.08
CA ASP A 66 1.70 -6.75 -16.50
C ASP A 66 0.30 -6.16 -16.29
N LEU A 67 0.08 -5.50 -15.14
CA LEU A 67 -1.17 -4.79 -14.85
C LEU A 67 -1.44 -3.67 -15.87
N LYS A 68 -0.43 -2.85 -16.17
CA LYS A 68 -0.56 -1.76 -17.14
C LYS A 68 -0.84 -2.28 -18.55
N THR A 69 -0.14 -3.31 -19.00
CA THR A 69 -0.40 -3.96 -20.29
C THR A 69 -1.82 -4.52 -20.38
N HIS A 70 -2.33 -5.15 -19.31
CA HIS A 70 -3.69 -5.67 -19.28
C HIS A 70 -4.73 -4.54 -19.34
N LEU A 71 -4.49 -3.41 -18.66
CA LEU A 71 -5.34 -2.24 -18.76
C LEU A 71 -5.41 -1.70 -20.18
N ASP A 72 -4.24 -1.47 -20.79
CA ASP A 72 -4.13 -0.88 -22.12
C ASP A 72 -4.78 -1.75 -23.20
N THR A 73 -4.75 -3.08 -23.02
CA THR A 73 -5.42 -4.06 -23.91
C THR A 73 -6.92 -3.81 -24.08
N TYR A 74 -7.58 -3.25 -23.06
CA TYR A 74 -9.03 -3.02 -23.08
C TYR A 74 -9.41 -1.54 -23.15
N ALA A 75 -8.46 -0.62 -22.97
CA ALA A 75 -8.76 0.79 -22.77
C ALA A 75 -9.26 1.52 -24.02
N GLU A 76 -8.88 1.06 -25.21
CA GLU A 76 -9.10 1.77 -26.48
C GLU A 76 -10.57 2.17 -26.68
N GLY A 77 -10.81 3.46 -26.83
CA GLY A 77 -12.12 4.05 -27.13
C GLY A 77 -13.12 4.08 -25.97
N VAL A 78 -12.77 3.58 -24.77
CA VAL A 78 -13.70 3.51 -23.62
C VAL A 78 -13.12 4.02 -22.30
N LEU A 79 -11.80 3.95 -22.10
CA LEU A 79 -11.13 4.37 -20.87
C LEU A 79 -10.02 5.38 -21.18
N ASP A 80 -10.20 6.61 -20.71
CA ASP A 80 -9.16 7.63 -20.75
C ASP A 80 -8.15 7.40 -19.63
N ILE A 81 -6.85 7.46 -19.96
CA ILE A 81 -5.76 7.29 -19.00
C ILE A 81 -5.01 8.61 -18.85
N LYS A 82 -5.04 9.18 -17.64
CA LYS A 82 -4.34 10.42 -17.25
C LYS A 82 -3.23 10.09 -16.25
N GLU A 83 -2.11 9.60 -16.80
CA GLU A 83 -0.89 9.33 -16.04
C GLU A 83 -0.09 10.62 -15.80
N GLY A 84 0.67 10.67 -14.71
CA GLY A 84 1.44 11.86 -14.30
C GLY A 84 0.57 12.97 -13.71
N SER A 85 -0.69 12.69 -13.39
CA SER A 85 -1.65 13.66 -12.85
C SER A 85 -2.08 13.27 -11.45
N LYS A 86 -2.02 14.21 -10.51
CA LYS A 86 -2.43 13.96 -9.12
C LYS A 86 -3.73 14.67 -8.80
N VAL A 87 -4.72 13.93 -8.30
CA VAL A 87 -5.95 14.54 -7.81
C VAL A 87 -5.67 15.38 -6.56
N LYS A 88 -6.07 16.66 -6.62
CA LYS A 88 -5.92 17.63 -5.53
C LYS A 88 -7.23 17.83 -4.76
N SER A 89 -8.37 17.81 -5.46
CA SER A 89 -9.69 17.93 -4.84
C SER A 89 -10.75 17.11 -5.54
N LEU A 90 -11.73 16.67 -4.76
CA LEU A 90 -12.93 15.98 -5.19
C LEU A 90 -14.12 16.63 -4.49
N VAL A 91 -15.02 17.23 -5.28
CA VAL A 91 -16.21 17.93 -4.77
C VAL A 91 -17.46 17.34 -5.40
N LYS A 92 -18.46 17.01 -4.57
CA LYS A 92 -19.78 16.64 -5.06
C LYS A 92 -20.56 17.89 -5.47
N ASN A 93 -21.07 17.92 -6.69
CA ASN A 93 -21.85 19.03 -7.24
C ASN A 93 -23.13 18.48 -7.86
N GLY A 94 -24.23 18.53 -7.10
CA GLY A 94 -25.50 17.91 -7.50
C GLY A 94 -25.38 16.39 -7.64
N GLU A 95 -25.66 15.88 -8.84
CA GLU A 95 -25.58 14.45 -9.20
C GLU A 95 -24.21 14.03 -9.74
N GLU A 96 -23.26 14.96 -9.82
CA GLU A 96 -21.92 14.74 -10.36
C GLU A 96 -20.83 14.97 -9.31
N PHE A 97 -19.63 14.51 -9.64
CA PHE A 97 -18.40 14.83 -8.95
C PHE A 97 -17.49 15.65 -9.86
N VAL A 98 -16.88 16.69 -9.31
CA VAL A 98 -15.84 17.49 -9.95
C VAL A 98 -14.50 17.12 -9.32
N ILE A 99 -13.57 16.70 -10.17
CA ILE A 99 -12.22 16.27 -9.80
C ILE A 99 -11.25 17.28 -10.38
N THR A 100 -10.40 17.86 -9.54
CA THR A 100 -9.36 18.81 -9.98
C THR A 100 -7.99 18.21 -9.73
N THR A 101 -7.13 18.25 -10.74
CA THR A 101 -5.73 17.80 -10.63
C THR A 101 -4.81 18.91 -10.12
N ASP A 102 -3.57 18.56 -9.81
CA ASP A 102 -2.49 19.48 -9.48
C ASP A 102 -2.09 20.40 -10.64
N SER A 103 -2.25 19.95 -11.89
CA SER A 103 -2.13 20.78 -13.10
C SER A 103 -3.26 21.80 -13.28
N GLY A 104 -4.36 21.65 -12.55
CA GLY A 104 -5.56 22.48 -12.68
C GLY A 104 -6.59 21.97 -13.68
N ASP A 105 -6.37 20.79 -14.27
CA ASP A 105 -7.37 20.16 -15.14
C ASP A 105 -8.60 19.71 -14.33
N GLU A 106 -9.78 19.86 -14.92
CA GLU A 106 -11.04 19.45 -14.31
C GLU A 106 -11.69 18.30 -15.08
N TYR A 107 -12.13 17.30 -14.31
CA TYR A 107 -12.86 16.13 -14.80
C TYR A 107 -14.21 16.03 -14.08
N ARG A 108 -15.23 15.56 -14.79
CA ARG A 108 -16.58 15.36 -14.24
C ARG A 108 -16.99 13.92 -14.36
N ALA A 109 -17.54 13.35 -13.29
CA ALA A 109 -18.02 11.96 -13.30
C ALA A 109 -19.29 11.76 -12.48
N LYS A 110 -20.13 10.82 -12.89
CA LYS A 110 -21.33 10.41 -12.12
C LYS A 110 -20.97 9.57 -10.89
N ALA A 111 -19.94 8.74 -11.01
CA ALA A 111 -19.40 7.93 -9.92
C ALA A 111 -17.89 8.10 -9.81
N VAL A 112 -17.37 7.97 -8.59
CA VAL A 112 -15.93 8.04 -8.31
C VAL A 112 -15.52 6.83 -7.47
N LEU A 113 -14.49 6.12 -7.93
CA LEU A 113 -13.82 5.07 -7.17
C LEU A 113 -12.45 5.56 -6.71
N ILE A 114 -12.26 5.67 -5.40
CA ILE A 114 -11.00 6.11 -4.81
C ILE A 114 -10.12 4.89 -4.54
N SER A 115 -9.01 4.81 -5.25
CA SER A 115 -8.03 3.72 -5.19
C SER A 115 -6.59 4.25 -5.01
N THR A 116 -6.45 5.38 -4.29
CA THR A 116 -5.17 6.11 -4.12
C THR A 116 -4.17 5.40 -3.21
N GLY A 117 -4.59 4.31 -2.57
CA GLY A 117 -3.77 3.55 -1.63
C GLY A 117 -3.41 4.35 -0.38
N SER A 118 -2.29 3.98 0.23
CA SER A 118 -1.70 4.64 1.38
C SER A 118 -0.19 4.82 1.18
N ARG A 119 0.49 5.50 2.10
CA ARG A 119 1.95 5.49 2.18
C ARG A 119 2.37 4.98 3.55
N ARG A 120 3.42 4.17 3.59
CA ARG A 120 3.98 3.63 4.83
C ARG A 120 4.68 4.75 5.58
N ARG A 121 4.47 4.81 6.90
CA ARG A 121 5.26 5.68 7.78
C ARG A 121 6.65 5.05 7.89
N LYS A 122 7.67 5.72 7.33
CA LYS A 122 9.05 5.28 7.46
C LYS A 122 9.56 5.54 8.87
N LEU A 123 10.48 4.69 9.34
CA LEU A 123 11.16 4.86 10.60
C LEU A 123 12.11 6.07 10.51
N PRO A 124 11.91 7.15 11.29
CA PRO A 124 12.74 8.36 11.23
C PRO A 124 14.04 8.21 12.05
N ALA A 125 14.70 7.05 11.97
CA ALA A 125 15.95 6.78 12.67
C ALA A 125 17.16 6.93 11.73
N LYS A 126 18.32 7.26 12.29
CA LYS A 126 19.58 7.31 11.52
C LYS A 126 19.85 5.93 10.89
N GLY A 127 20.27 5.89 9.63
CA GLY A 127 20.54 4.64 8.90
C GLY A 127 19.30 3.88 8.41
N ALA A 128 18.08 4.18 8.90
CA ALA A 128 16.89 3.42 8.52
C ALA A 128 16.57 3.47 7.00
N ALA A 129 16.85 4.59 6.33
CA ALA A 129 16.65 4.70 4.88
C ALA A 129 17.60 3.80 4.06
N GLU A 130 18.80 3.52 4.57
CA GLU A 130 19.79 2.66 3.91
C GLU A 130 19.38 1.18 3.94
N PHE A 131 18.70 0.77 5.01
CA PHE A 131 18.24 -0.60 5.24
C PHE A 131 16.78 -0.87 4.82
N ASP A 132 16.11 0.09 4.17
CA ASP A 132 14.76 -0.10 3.61
C ASP A 132 14.79 -1.19 2.53
N GLY A 133 14.07 -2.29 2.76
CA GLY A 133 14.12 -3.50 1.92
C GLY A 133 15.37 -4.37 2.10
N LYS A 134 16.27 -4.01 3.03
CA LYS A 134 17.49 -4.78 3.39
C LYS A 134 17.50 -5.12 4.87
N GLY A 135 16.39 -5.68 5.36
CA GLY A 135 16.15 -6.00 6.77
C GLY A 135 15.04 -5.16 7.41
N ILE A 136 14.80 -3.93 6.93
CA ILE A 136 13.60 -3.18 7.30
C ILE A 136 12.49 -3.48 6.30
N VAL A 137 11.43 -4.10 6.80
CA VAL A 137 10.22 -4.43 6.04
C VAL A 137 8.99 -3.89 6.76
N TYR A 138 7.85 -3.82 6.06
CA TYR A 138 6.63 -3.19 6.56
C TYR A 138 5.41 -4.11 6.55
N CYS A 139 5.56 -5.35 6.10
CA CYS A 139 4.46 -6.30 5.94
C CYS A 139 4.90 -7.69 6.42
N ALA A 140 4.52 -8.08 7.64
CA ALA A 140 4.79 -9.44 8.13
C ALA A 140 4.17 -10.50 7.23
N SER A 141 2.93 -10.29 6.75
CA SER A 141 2.28 -11.26 5.86
C SER A 141 2.97 -11.45 4.51
N CYS A 142 3.86 -10.52 4.13
CA CYS A 142 4.65 -10.59 2.92
C CYS A 142 6.02 -11.22 3.20
N ASP A 143 6.68 -10.77 4.28
CA ASP A 143 8.12 -10.95 4.45
C ASP A 143 8.49 -11.86 5.65
N ALA A 144 7.57 -12.19 6.56
CA ALA A 144 7.86 -12.99 7.76
C ALA A 144 8.59 -14.31 7.49
N PRO A 145 8.28 -15.09 6.43
CA PRO A 145 9.04 -16.30 6.09
C PRO A 145 10.54 -16.07 5.86
N LEU A 146 10.95 -14.86 5.44
CA LEU A 146 12.36 -14.52 5.22
C LEU A 146 13.15 -14.39 6.53
N PHE A 147 12.46 -14.21 7.66
CA PHE A 147 13.05 -14.05 8.99
C PHE A 147 13.03 -15.35 9.81
N GLN A 148 12.88 -16.50 9.14
CA GLN A 148 12.89 -17.81 9.79
C GLN A 148 14.16 -18.00 10.65
N GLY A 149 13.97 -18.28 11.93
CA GLY A 149 15.06 -18.53 12.88
C GLY A 149 15.86 -17.29 13.30
N MET A 150 15.42 -16.08 12.92
CA MET A 150 16.10 -14.83 13.28
C MET A 150 15.49 -14.18 14.52
N ASP A 151 16.27 -13.32 15.18
CA ASP A 151 15.77 -12.38 16.17
C ASP A 151 15.29 -11.10 15.47
N VAL A 152 14.07 -10.66 15.76
CA VAL A 152 13.43 -9.56 15.04
C VAL A 152 12.91 -8.48 15.98
N VAL A 153 12.81 -7.26 15.44
CA VAL A 153 12.23 -6.11 16.14
C VAL A 153 10.96 -5.66 15.41
N VAL A 154 9.88 -5.47 16.16
CA VAL A 154 8.64 -4.86 15.69
C VAL A 154 8.54 -3.44 16.26
N VAL A 155 8.36 -2.45 15.38
CA VAL A 155 8.30 -1.04 15.79
C VAL A 155 6.86 -0.54 15.76
N GLY A 156 6.36 -0.11 16.91
CA GLY A 156 5.02 0.43 17.13
C GLY A 156 4.12 -0.53 17.91
N GLY A 157 3.42 -0.01 18.92
CA GLY A 157 2.55 -0.73 19.85
C GLY A 157 1.06 -0.46 19.64
N GLY A 158 0.65 -0.15 18.41
CA GLY A 158 -0.76 -0.20 18.00
C GLY A 158 -1.17 -1.62 17.56
N ASN A 159 -2.44 -1.81 17.18
CA ASN A 159 -2.96 -3.12 16.75
C ASN A 159 -2.10 -3.77 15.66
N ALA A 160 -1.71 -3.01 14.64
CA ALA A 160 -0.86 -3.50 13.56
C ALA A 160 0.49 -4.06 14.05
N GLY A 161 1.12 -3.44 15.07
CA GLY A 161 2.37 -3.93 15.63
C GLY A 161 2.19 -5.22 16.42
N PHE A 162 1.14 -5.31 17.22
CA PHE A 162 0.80 -6.54 17.96
C PHE A 162 0.40 -7.70 17.05
N GLU A 163 -0.37 -7.43 15.99
CA GLU A 163 -0.70 -8.42 14.96
C GLU A 163 0.55 -8.87 14.19
N THR A 164 1.45 -7.96 13.86
CA THR A 164 2.75 -8.27 13.23
C THR A 164 3.59 -9.18 14.13
N ALA A 165 3.70 -8.85 15.42
CA ALA A 165 4.42 -9.68 16.38
C ALA A 165 3.81 -11.07 16.49
N SER A 166 2.47 -11.16 16.54
CA SER A 166 1.77 -12.45 16.56
C SER A 166 1.97 -13.27 15.28
N GLN A 167 2.14 -12.66 14.11
CA GLN A 167 2.43 -13.40 12.87
C GLN A 167 3.86 -13.92 12.85
N LEU A 168 4.80 -13.16 13.40
CA LEU A 168 6.22 -13.51 13.43
C LEU A 168 6.53 -14.68 14.37
N THR A 169 5.64 -15.05 15.30
CA THR A 169 5.89 -16.16 16.25
C THR A 169 6.11 -17.51 15.57
N GLU A 170 5.51 -17.71 14.40
CA GLU A 170 5.65 -18.92 13.59
C GLU A 170 7.03 -19.02 12.91
N TYR A 171 7.73 -17.91 12.75
CA TYR A 171 8.96 -17.82 11.94
C TYR A 171 10.19 -17.45 12.77
N ALA A 172 10.11 -16.37 13.55
CA ALA A 172 11.21 -15.81 14.30
C ALA A 172 11.57 -16.64 15.56
N THR A 173 12.81 -16.51 15.99
CA THR A 173 13.32 -17.09 17.25
C THR A 173 12.89 -16.24 18.44
N SER A 174 13.08 -14.93 18.37
CA SER A 174 12.63 -13.96 19.38
C SER A 174 12.12 -12.67 18.73
N ILE A 175 11.20 -11.99 19.40
CA ILE A 175 10.52 -10.79 18.90
C ILE A 175 10.54 -9.72 19.98
N LYS A 176 11.16 -8.58 19.69
CA LYS A 176 11.09 -7.38 20.53
C LYS A 176 10.12 -6.36 19.95
N LEU A 177 9.02 -6.10 20.65
CA LEU A 177 8.05 -5.08 20.27
C LEU A 177 8.35 -3.77 21.01
N LEU A 178 8.65 -2.70 20.26
CA LEU A 178 9.07 -1.42 20.81
C LEU A 178 8.00 -0.35 20.57
N GLU A 179 7.49 0.25 21.63
CA GLU A 179 6.54 1.38 21.58
C GLU A 179 7.23 2.67 22.06
N TYR A 180 7.03 3.74 21.29
CA TYR A 180 7.59 5.06 21.58
C TYR A 180 6.94 5.71 22.81
N GLY A 181 5.62 5.65 22.90
CA GLY A 181 4.85 6.19 24.03
C GLY A 181 5.03 5.37 25.30
N ASP A 182 4.42 5.87 26.38
CA ASP A 182 4.42 5.24 27.70
C ASP A 182 3.51 4.01 27.82
N SER A 183 2.68 3.77 26.81
CA SER A 183 1.60 2.78 26.81
C SER A 183 1.32 2.24 25.41
N PHE A 184 0.89 0.97 25.35
CA PHE A 184 0.43 0.36 24.11
C PHE A 184 -0.95 0.91 23.71
N LYS A 185 -1.11 1.21 22.42
CA LYS A 185 -2.35 1.73 21.83
C LYS A 185 -3.23 0.64 21.22
N ALA A 186 -2.75 -0.60 21.21
CA ALA A 186 -3.52 -1.75 20.78
C ALA A 186 -4.67 -2.09 21.75
N ASP A 187 -5.67 -2.82 21.26
CA ASP A 187 -6.78 -3.30 22.06
C ASP A 187 -6.25 -4.17 23.21
N LYS A 188 -6.77 -3.95 24.43
CA LYS A 188 -6.27 -4.61 25.64
C LYS A 188 -6.22 -6.14 25.52
N ILE A 189 -7.26 -6.73 24.93
CA ILE A 189 -7.34 -8.18 24.72
C ILE A 189 -6.21 -8.67 23.80
N THR A 190 -5.90 -7.89 22.76
CA THR A 190 -4.81 -8.20 21.83
C THR A 190 -3.47 -8.12 22.54
N VAL A 191 -3.23 -7.05 23.32
CA VAL A 191 -2.01 -6.90 24.13
C VAL A 191 -1.85 -8.09 25.08
N GLU A 192 -2.86 -8.39 25.89
CA GLU A 192 -2.84 -9.49 26.86
C GLU A 192 -2.60 -10.86 26.22
N LYS A 193 -3.17 -11.11 25.03
CA LYS A 193 -3.00 -12.39 24.33
C LYS A 193 -1.60 -12.52 23.77
N VAL A 194 -1.09 -11.49 23.10
CA VAL A 194 0.20 -11.53 22.40
C VAL A 194 1.36 -11.55 23.40
N LEU A 195 1.29 -10.78 24.50
CA LEU A 195 2.36 -10.76 25.50
C LEU A 195 2.48 -12.05 26.33
N LYS A 196 1.51 -12.98 26.22
CA LYS A 196 1.64 -14.32 26.84
C LYS A 196 2.55 -15.26 26.04
N HIS A 197 2.90 -14.89 24.81
CA HIS A 197 3.74 -15.74 23.97
C HIS A 197 5.21 -15.64 24.40
N GLU A 198 5.85 -16.78 24.66
CA GLU A 198 7.21 -16.85 25.23
C GLU A 198 8.30 -16.18 24.37
N LYS A 199 8.10 -16.14 23.05
CA LYS A 199 9.02 -15.48 22.11
C LYS A 199 8.91 -13.95 22.08
N ILE A 200 7.91 -13.35 22.72
CA ILE A 200 7.62 -11.92 22.60
C ILE A 200 8.01 -11.18 23.88
N GLU A 201 8.90 -10.21 23.73
CA GLU A 201 9.22 -9.22 24.76
C GLU A 201 8.77 -7.84 24.25
N ALA A 202 8.02 -7.08 25.06
CA ALA A 202 7.55 -5.76 24.66
C ALA A 202 7.99 -4.67 25.63
N MET A 203 8.37 -3.51 25.09
CA MET A 203 8.88 -2.37 25.84
C MET A 203 8.17 -1.08 25.41
N THR A 204 7.83 -0.24 26.37
CA THR A 204 7.33 1.14 26.15
C THR A 204 8.44 2.15 26.44
N ASN A 205 8.21 3.42 26.10
CA ASN A 205 9.18 4.51 26.26
C ASN A 205 10.48 4.26 25.50
N VAL A 206 10.40 3.65 24.31
CA VAL A 206 11.57 3.32 23.48
C VAL A 206 11.59 4.18 22.23
N GLU A 207 12.59 5.05 22.13
CA GLU A 207 12.90 5.78 20.90
C GLU A 207 14.07 5.12 20.16
N ILE A 208 13.83 4.72 18.91
CA ILE A 208 14.86 4.12 18.06
C ILE A 208 15.73 5.22 17.47
N GLN A 209 17.00 5.23 17.85
CA GLN A 209 17.95 6.26 17.45
C GLN A 209 18.63 5.97 16.10
N GLU A 210 19.06 4.72 15.90
CA GLU A 210 19.87 4.31 14.75
C GLU A 210 19.62 2.85 14.38
N VAL A 211 19.60 2.57 13.07
CA VAL A 211 19.65 1.22 12.51
C VAL A 211 21.06 0.99 11.95
N LYS A 212 21.66 -0.13 12.33
CA LYS A 212 23.01 -0.53 11.92
C LYS A 212 22.95 -1.89 11.23
N GLY A 213 23.89 -2.10 10.31
CA GLY A 213 24.08 -3.36 9.61
C GLY A 213 25.35 -3.28 8.77
N GLU A 214 25.83 -4.43 8.31
CA GLU A 214 26.87 -4.48 7.30
C GLU A 214 26.22 -4.25 5.93
N THR A 215 26.73 -3.29 5.15
CA THR A 215 26.29 -3.09 3.78
C THR A 215 26.77 -4.30 2.96
N MET A 216 25.85 -5.16 2.52
CA MET A 216 26.14 -6.15 1.47
C MET A 216 26.38 -5.44 0.13
#